data_AF-B4JAY8-F1
#
_entry.id   AF-B4JAY8-F1
#
_cell.length_a   1.000
_cell.length_b   1.000
_cell.length_c   1.000
_cell.angle_alpha   90.00
_cell.angle_beta   90.00
_cell.angle_gamma   90.00
#
_symmetry.space_group_name_H-M   'P 1'
#
loop_
_entity.id
_entity.type
_entity.pdbx_description
1 polymer ?
#
loop_
_entity_poly.entity_id
_entity_poly.type
_entity_poly.pdbx_seq_one_letter_code
_entity_poly.pdbx_strand_id
1 'polypeptide(L)'
;MSKAKSEKPRPKFKFPMRDIHLNKSLRILKTACILSLVAPFCLYMLSNAPRKLKYKNFYANYDPMDAFDRMQSGGYLASCSNSKSDDKKDKDKDKDKKK
;
A
#
# COMPACT_ATOMS: atom_id res chain seq x y z
N MET A 1 -22.18 41.32 69.50
CA MET A 1 -21.07 40.45 69.04
C MET A 1 -21.18 40.32 67.53
N SER A 2 -20.35 41.04 66.78
CA SER A 2 -20.43 41.11 65.30
C SER A 2 -19.31 40.24 64.71
N LYS A 3 -19.65 39.09 64.12
CA LYS A 3 -18.67 38.22 63.46
C LYS A 3 -18.20 38.86 62.14
N ALA A 4 -16.91 39.18 62.07
CA ALA A 4 -16.24 39.60 60.84
C ALA A 4 -16.24 38.45 59.82
N LYS A 5 -16.73 38.70 58.60
CA LYS A 5 -16.67 37.76 57.48
C LYS A 5 -15.24 37.74 56.94
N SER A 6 -14.58 36.59 56.98
CA SER A 6 -13.27 36.39 56.33
C SER A 6 -13.42 36.41 54.82
N GLU A 7 -12.80 37.39 54.15
CA GLU A 7 -12.71 37.42 52.69
C GLU A 7 -11.85 36.25 52.18
N LYS A 8 -12.42 35.40 51.33
CA LYS A 8 -11.66 34.32 50.68
C LYS A 8 -10.74 34.93 49.61
N PRO A 9 -9.46 34.52 49.53
CA PRO A 9 -8.53 35.08 48.55
C PRO A 9 -9.02 34.75 47.13
N ARG A 10 -9.18 35.78 46.30
CA ARG A 10 -9.52 35.59 44.88
C ARG A 10 -8.34 34.91 44.19
N PRO A 11 -8.57 33.88 43.36
CA PRO A 11 -7.48 33.24 42.63
C PRO A 11 -6.83 34.27 41.70
N LYS A 12 -5.53 34.50 41.86
CA LYS A 12 -4.73 35.33 40.94
C LYS A 12 -4.46 34.55 39.65
N PHE A 13 -5.50 34.31 38.85
CA PHE A 13 -5.34 33.78 37.50
C PHE A 13 -5.17 34.94 36.53
N LYS A 14 -3.99 35.04 35.90
CA LYS A 14 -3.71 36.06 34.89
C LYS A 14 -3.64 35.38 33.53
N PHE A 15 -4.65 35.62 32.68
CA PHE A 15 -4.65 35.13 31.31
C PHE A 15 -3.50 35.79 30.52
N PRO A 16 -2.75 35.03 29.72
CA PRO A 16 -1.80 35.63 28.79
C PRO A 16 -2.57 36.46 27.76
N MET A 17 -2.39 37.77 27.77
CA MET A 17 -3.12 38.72 26.90
C MET A 17 -2.44 39.00 25.55
N ARG A 18 -1.18 38.55 25.36
CA ARG A 18 -0.36 38.82 24.16
C ARG A 18 -0.03 37.53 23.42
N ASP A 19 0.18 37.63 22.10
CA ASP A 19 0.66 36.57 21.21
C ASP A 19 -0.19 35.30 21.11
N ILE A 20 -1.44 35.34 21.57
CA ILE A 20 -2.35 34.19 21.52
C ILE A 20 -2.56 33.73 20.06
N HIS A 21 -2.81 34.68 19.16
CA HIS A 21 -3.04 34.39 17.74
C HIS A 21 -1.79 33.85 17.06
N LEU A 22 -0.63 34.45 17.31
CA LEU A 22 0.65 34.01 16.75
C LEU A 22 0.99 32.59 17.20
N ASN A 23 0.86 32.30 18.50
CA ASN A 23 1.09 30.97 19.04
C ASN A 23 0.11 29.93 18.49
N LYS A 24 -1.15 30.32 18.27
CA LYS A 24 -2.16 29.45 17.63
C LYS A 24 -1.77 29.13 16.19
N SER A 25 -1.40 30.14 15.40
CA SER A 25 -0.97 29.96 14.00
C SER A 25 0.28 29.10 13.88
N LEU A 26 1.29 29.30 14.74
CA LEU A 26 2.49 28.47 14.74
C LEU A 26 2.21 27.01 15.09
N ARG A 27 1.29 26.75 16.03
CA ARG A 27 0.85 25.39 16.34
C ARG A 27 0.18 24.72 15.15
N ILE A 28 -0.73 25.43 14.48
CA ILE A 28 -1.42 24.93 13.28
C ILE A 28 -0.40 24.64 12.17
N LEU A 29 0.54 25.55 11.93
CA LEU A 29 1.60 25.38 10.94
C LEU A 29 2.45 24.15 11.25
N LYS A 30 2.89 23.99 12.49
CA LYS A 30 3.66 22.81 12.93
C LYS A 30 2.88 21.52 12.67
N THR A 31 1.59 21.48 13.02
CA THR A 31 0.76 20.29 12.77
C THR A 31 0.58 20.02 11.28
N ALA A 32 0.41 21.07 10.46
CA ALA A 32 0.27 20.94 9.01
C ALA A 32 1.56 20.39 8.37
N CYS A 33 2.73 20.87 8.79
CA CYS A 33 4.01 20.35 8.31
C CYS A 33 4.20 18.87 8.66
N ILE A 34 3.84 18.47 9.90
CA ILE A 34 3.94 17.06 10.31
C ILE A 34 2.99 16.19 9.47
N LEU A 35 1.74 16.61 9.30
CA LEU A 35 0.76 15.88 8.49
C LEU A 35 1.21 15.77 7.02
N SER A 36 1.76 16.85 6.47
CA SER A 36 2.30 16.91 5.11
C SER A 36 3.44 15.92 4.87
N LEU A 37 4.27 15.64 5.90
CA LEU A 37 5.33 14.63 5.80
C LEU A 37 4.81 13.21 6.04
N VAL A 38 3.86 13.04 6.95
CA VAL A 38 3.30 11.73 7.30
C VAL A 38 2.49 11.13 6.14
N ALA A 39 1.69 11.93 5.45
CA ALA A 39 0.85 11.46 4.33
C ALA A 39 1.65 10.76 3.20
N PRO A 40 2.66 11.39 2.57
CA PRO A 40 3.46 10.73 1.53
C PRO A 40 4.33 9.60 2.09
N PHE A 41 4.76 9.69 3.35
CA PHE A 41 5.49 8.60 4.00
C PHE A 41 4.62 7.33 4.12
N CYS A 42 3.38 7.47 4.59
CA CYS A 42 2.41 6.38 4.66
C CYS A 42 2.12 5.81 3.27
N LEU A 43 1.92 6.66 2.26
CA LEU A 43 1.72 6.19 0.89
C LEU A 43 2.94 5.42 0.38
N TYR A 44 4.15 5.89 0.64
CA TYR A 44 5.37 5.19 0.22
C TYR A 44 5.50 3.82 0.90
N MET A 45 5.31 3.76 2.22
CA MET A 45 5.43 2.52 3.00
C MET A 45 4.32 1.52 2.70
N LEU A 46 3.08 1.96 2.48
CA LEU A 46 1.93 1.05 2.30
C LEU A 46 1.68 0.68 0.84
N SER A 47 2.13 1.47 -0.13
CA SER A 47 1.89 1.18 -1.55
C SER A 47 3.15 0.83 -2.32
N ASN A 48 4.20 1.65 -2.20
CA ASN A 48 5.41 1.51 -3.02
C ASN A 48 6.36 0.44 -2.47
N ALA A 49 6.56 0.40 -1.16
CA ALA A 49 7.41 -0.61 -0.52
C ALA A 49 6.91 -2.04 -0.72
N PRO A 50 5.63 -2.39 -0.50
CA PRO A 50 5.17 -3.76 -0.73
C PRO A 50 5.18 -4.14 -2.21
N ARG A 51 4.99 -3.19 -3.14
CA ARG A 51 5.16 -3.45 -4.57
C ARG A 51 6.58 -3.91 -4.86
N LYS A 52 7.59 -3.14 -4.44
CA LYS A 52 9.01 -3.50 -4.62
C LYS A 52 9.36 -4.83 -3.95
N LEU A 53 8.82 -5.09 -2.75
CA LEU A 53 9.04 -6.34 -2.04
C LEU A 53 8.44 -7.54 -2.78
N LYS A 54 7.21 -7.43 -3.29
CA LYS A 54 6.57 -8.48 -4.10
C LYS A 54 7.39 -8.82 -5.35
N TYR A 55 7.83 -7.81 -6.10
CA TYR A 55 8.69 -8.04 -7.27
C TYR A 55 10.02 -8.68 -6.89
N LYS A 56 10.68 -8.20 -5.83
CA LYS A 56 11.92 -8.79 -5.34
C LYS A 56 11.73 -10.26 -4.96
N ASN A 57 10.68 -10.58 -4.21
CA ASN A 57 10.40 -11.93 -3.77
C ASN A 57 10.03 -12.86 -4.94
N PHE A 58 9.28 -12.35 -5.92
CA PHE A 58 8.95 -13.10 -7.13
C PHE A 58 10.23 -13.54 -7.84
N TYR A 59 11.14 -12.61 -8.14
CA TYR A 59 12.36 -12.91 -8.88
C TYR A 59 13.48 -13.56 -8.06
N ALA A 60 13.37 -13.61 -6.74
CA ALA A 60 14.39 -14.25 -5.91
C ALA A 60 14.55 -15.75 -6.19
N ASN A 61 13.44 -16.44 -6.50
CA ASN A 61 13.42 -17.88 -6.77
C ASN A 61 12.73 -18.21 -8.11
N TYR A 62 12.59 -17.22 -9.01
CA TYR A 62 11.91 -17.41 -10.28
C TYR A 62 12.81 -18.18 -11.26
N ASP A 63 12.37 -19.36 -11.67
CA ASP A 63 12.98 -20.10 -12.78
C ASP A 63 12.21 -19.80 -14.08
N PRO A 64 12.84 -19.13 -15.06
CA PRO A 64 12.18 -18.81 -16.32
C PRO A 64 11.83 -20.07 -17.15
N MET A 65 12.60 -21.16 -17.03
CA MET A 65 12.37 -22.36 -17.83
C MET A 65 11.15 -23.15 -17.32
N ASP A 66 11.00 -23.32 -16.00
CA ASP A 66 9.81 -23.94 -15.41
C ASP A 66 8.54 -23.13 -15.71
N ALA A 67 8.60 -21.79 -15.64
CA ALA A 67 7.48 -20.94 -16.01
C ALA A 67 7.12 -21.08 -17.50
N PHE A 68 8.13 -21.16 -18.37
CA PHE A 68 7.93 -21.37 -19.80
C PHE A 68 7.30 -22.74 -20.09
N ASP A 69 7.80 -23.81 -19.48
CA ASP A 69 7.26 -25.17 -19.66
C ASP A 69 5.79 -25.26 -19.21
N ARG A 70 5.41 -24.56 -18.13
CA ARG A 70 4.01 -24.41 -17.69
C ARG A 70 3.15 -23.65 -18.71
N MET A 71 3.70 -22.60 -19.33
CA MET A 71 2.98 -21.83 -20.34
C MET A 71 2.84 -22.59 -21.67
N GLN A 72 3.89 -23.29 -22.06
CA GLN A 72 3.90 -24.15 -23.24
C GLN A 72 2.90 -25.31 -23.03
N SER A 73 3.02 -26.09 -21.95
CA SER A 73 2.10 -27.18 -21.64
C SER A 73 0.64 -26.72 -21.47
N GLY A 74 0.41 -25.49 -20.99
CA GLY A 74 -0.91 -24.86 -20.93
C GLY A 74 -1.48 -24.41 -22.29
N GLY A 75 -0.69 -24.48 -23.36
CA GLY A 75 -1.12 -24.12 -24.72
C GLY A 75 -1.29 -22.63 -24.94
N TYR A 76 -0.68 -21.79 -24.10
CA TYR A 76 -0.79 -20.32 -24.20
C TYR A 76 0.12 -19.74 -25.28
N LEU A 77 1.10 -20.50 -25.77
CA LEU A 77 2.11 -20.04 -26.72
C LEU A 77 1.75 -20.49 -28.14
N ALA A 78 1.36 -19.54 -29.00
CA ALA A 78 1.10 -19.82 -30.42
C ALA A 78 2.39 -20.11 -31.22
N SER A 79 3.52 -19.53 -30.80
CA SER A 79 4.83 -19.73 -31.44
C SER A 79 5.50 -21.04 -31.04
N CYS A 80 5.18 -21.56 -29.85
CA CYS A 80 5.71 -22.81 -29.33
C CYS A 80 4.52 -23.76 -29.16
N SER A 81 4.08 -24.34 -30.27
CA SER A 81 3.01 -25.34 -30.22
C SER A 81 3.46 -26.53 -29.37
N ASN A 82 2.53 -27.06 -28.59
CA ASN A 82 2.73 -28.32 -27.89
C ASN A 82 2.78 -29.41 -28.95
N SER A 83 3.97 -29.72 -29.46
CA SER A 83 4.20 -30.80 -30.41
C SER A 83 3.64 -32.16 -29.93
N LYS A 84 3.33 -32.32 -28.64
CA LYS A 84 2.68 -33.53 -28.09
C LYS A 84 1.14 -33.52 -28.04
N SER A 85 0.46 -32.37 -28.11
CA SER A 85 -1.01 -32.31 -28.02
C SER A 85 -1.72 -32.15 -29.36
N ASP A 86 -1.05 -31.54 -30.35
CA ASP A 86 -1.63 -31.37 -31.69
C ASP A 86 -1.68 -32.70 -32.45
N ASP A 87 -0.68 -33.58 -32.26
CA ASP A 87 -0.64 -34.94 -32.82
C ASP A 87 -1.83 -35.83 -32.39
N LYS A 88 -2.42 -35.58 -31.21
CA LYS A 88 -3.62 -36.32 -30.75
C LYS A 88 -4.89 -35.81 -31.42
N LYS A 89 -5.00 -34.49 -31.63
CA LYS A 89 -6.20 -33.86 -32.17
C LYS A 89 -6.35 -34.09 -33.67
N ASP A 90 -5.23 -34.17 -34.40
CA ASP A 90 -5.24 -34.51 -35.82
C ASP A 90 -5.46 -36.01 -36.06
N LYS A 91 -4.95 -36.89 -35.19
CA LYS A 91 -5.26 -38.33 -35.26
C LYS A 91 -6.75 -38.67 -35.05
N ASP A 92 -7.45 -37.94 -34.18
CA ASP A 92 -8.89 -38.16 -33.96
C ASP A 92 -9.73 -37.64 -35.14
N LYS A 93 -9.34 -36.52 -35.76
CA LYS A 93 -10.01 -36.00 -36.97
C LYS A 93 -9.86 -36.92 -38.19
N ASP A 94 -8.72 -37.59 -38.34
CA ASP A 94 -8.50 -38.52 -39.45
C ASP A 94 -9.23 -39.86 -39.28
N LYS A 95 -9.54 -40.29 -38.04
CA LYS A 95 -10.37 -41.48 -37.79
C LYS A 95 -11.84 -41.24 -38.13
N ASP A 96 -12.38 -40.06 -37.85
CA ASP A 96 -13.78 -39.72 -38.17
C ASP A 96 -14.02 -39.48 -39.67
N LYS A 97 -12.99 -39.14 -40.46
CA LYS A 97 -13.10 -39.02 -41.93
C LYS A 97 -13.05 -40.36 -42.68
N LYS A 98 -12.68 -41.45 -42.02
CA LYS A 98 -12.47 -42.77 -42.65
C LYS A 98 -13.61 -43.76 -42.36
N LYS A 99 -14.74 -43.26 -41.85
CA LYS A 99 -15.94 -44.05 -41.53
C LYS A 99 -17.12 -43.60 -42.38
#